data_AF-A0A0P9HZT1-F1
#
_entry.id   AF-A0A0P9HZT1-F1
#
_cell.length_a   1.000
_cell.length_b   1.000
_cell.length_c   1.000
_cell.angle_alpha   90.00
_cell.angle_beta   90.00
_cell.angle_gamma   90.00
#
_symmetry.space_group_name_H-M   'P 1'
#
loop_
_entity.id
_entity.type
_entity.pdbx_description
1 polymer ?
#
loop_
_entity_poly.entity_id
_entity_poly.type
_entity_poly.pdbx_seq_one_letter_code
_entity_poly.pdbx_strand_id
1 'polypeptide(L)'
;MPKKTIQKLLPDHNKIKQNKTLSIFGDMLHDANLWHLNRRSARGAFAVGLFWAFIPVPFQMLLSAAIAIPFRVNLPLSVALVWITNPLTMAPIFYFNYLVGYLVLGQQKQDFTFQASWQWFVDSLSSIGPAFMVGSLVCAAAASAIGYFGIDYLWRYSVLKQWKARKNRG
;
A
#
# COMPACT_ATOMS: atom_id res chain seq x y z
N MET A 1 -5.54 5.34 -20.63
CA MET A 1 -4.33 4.51 -20.40
C MET A 1 -4.07 4.49 -18.90
N PRO A 2 -3.82 3.34 -18.27
CA PRO A 2 -3.47 3.22 -16.85
C PRO A 2 -2.38 4.22 -16.45
N LYS A 3 -1.35 4.37 -17.29
CA LYS A 3 -0.30 5.39 -17.10
C LYS A 3 -0.84 6.82 -16.95
N LYS A 4 -1.72 7.27 -17.85
CA LYS A 4 -2.28 8.63 -17.82
C LYS A 4 -3.21 8.86 -16.63
N THR A 5 -3.96 7.84 -16.20
CA THR A 5 -4.84 7.94 -15.02
C THR A 5 -4.02 7.98 -13.74
N ILE A 6 -3.04 7.09 -13.60
CA ILE A 6 -2.17 7.03 -12.42
C ILE A 6 -1.37 8.33 -12.31
N GLN A 7 -0.78 8.83 -13.40
CA GLN A 7 -0.01 10.08 -13.38
C GLN A 7 -0.80 11.30 -12.89
N LYS A 8 -2.13 11.32 -13.05
CA LYS A 8 -2.98 12.41 -12.52
C LYS A 8 -3.21 12.31 -11.01
N LEU A 9 -3.04 11.13 -10.42
CA LEU A 9 -3.24 10.85 -9.00
C LEU A 9 -1.92 10.90 -8.21
N LEU A 10 -0.78 10.96 -8.89
CA LEU A 10 0.51 10.98 -8.22
C LEU A 10 0.76 12.33 -7.54
N PRO A 11 1.28 12.33 -6.30
CA PRO A 11 1.75 13.54 -5.66
C PRO A 11 2.92 14.15 -6.44
N ASP A 12 3.04 15.48 -6.34
CA ASP A 12 4.08 16.25 -7.04
C ASP A 12 5.48 15.74 -6.67
N HIS A 13 6.25 15.35 -7.69
CA HIS A 13 7.59 14.78 -7.55
C HIS A 13 8.55 15.72 -6.81
N ASN A 14 8.37 17.04 -6.97
CA ASN A 14 9.24 18.04 -6.36
C ASN A 14 9.10 18.08 -4.83
N LYS A 15 7.89 17.82 -4.30
CA LYS A 15 7.65 17.77 -2.86
C LYS A 15 8.30 16.55 -2.19
N ILE A 16 8.42 15.43 -2.91
CA ILE A 16 9.02 14.20 -2.39
C ILE A 16 10.55 14.31 -2.40
N LYS A 17 11.15 14.86 -3.46
CA LYS A 17 12.62 15.06 -3.53
C LYS A 17 13.17 16.02 -2.47
N GLN A 18 12.39 17.02 -2.06
CA GLN A 18 12.81 18.03 -1.09
C GLN A 18 12.70 17.57 0.38
N ASN A 19 12.20 16.36 0.63
CA ASN A 19 12.05 15.86 1.98
C ASN A 19 13.41 15.42 2.57
N LYS A 20 13.88 16.10 3.63
CA LYS A 20 15.16 15.82 4.31
C LYS A 20 15.29 14.37 4.77
N THR A 21 14.19 13.70 5.12
CA THR A 21 14.22 12.30 5.55
C THR A 21 14.48 11.33 4.39
N LEU A 22 14.30 11.75 3.13
CA LEU A 22 14.58 10.90 1.96
C LEU A 22 16.00 11.12 1.42
N SER A 23 16.69 12.20 1.79
CA SER A 23 18.05 12.48 1.30
C SER A 23 19.10 11.47 1.77
N ILE A 24 18.81 10.68 2.81
CA ILE A 24 19.65 9.54 3.24
C ILE A 24 19.86 8.49 2.14
N PHE A 25 18.97 8.42 1.15
CA PHE A 25 19.06 7.48 0.04
C PHE A 25 19.88 7.99 -1.16
N GLY A 26 20.44 9.21 -1.07
CA GLY A 26 21.49 9.74 -1.96
C GLY A 26 21.33 9.40 -3.44
N ASP A 27 22.33 8.68 -3.99
CA ASP A 27 22.40 8.33 -5.41
C ASP A 27 21.30 7.36 -5.87
N MET A 28 20.75 6.53 -4.98
CA MET A 28 19.65 5.63 -5.36
C MET A 28 18.41 6.40 -5.82
N LEU A 29 18.20 7.64 -5.33
CA LEU A 29 17.11 8.51 -5.76
C LEU A 29 17.25 9.00 -7.22
N HIS A 30 18.39 8.81 -7.87
CA HIS A 30 18.59 9.19 -9.27
C HIS A 30 18.09 8.12 -10.26
N ASP A 31 17.67 6.93 -9.80
CA ASP A 31 17.15 5.89 -10.69
C ASP A 31 15.83 6.35 -11.35
N ALA A 32 15.82 6.32 -12.68
CA ALA A 32 14.68 6.71 -13.50
C ALA A 32 13.40 5.93 -13.17
N ASN A 33 13.50 4.66 -12.74
CA ASN A 33 12.32 3.84 -12.42
C ASN A 33 11.57 4.31 -11.18
N LEU A 34 12.24 5.04 -10.27
CA LEU A 34 11.61 5.62 -9.09
C LEU A 34 10.60 6.71 -9.46
N TRP A 35 10.86 7.44 -10.55
CA TRP A 35 10.08 8.62 -10.94
C TRP A 35 9.24 8.39 -12.19
N HIS A 36 9.70 7.53 -13.10
CA HIS A 36 9.00 7.21 -14.33
C HIS A 36 8.08 6.00 -14.16
N LEU A 37 6.82 6.23 -14.50
CA LEU A 37 5.82 5.17 -14.49
C LEU A 37 5.98 4.26 -15.73
N ASN A 38 6.40 3.04 -15.48
CA ASN A 38 6.41 1.93 -16.44
C ASN A 38 5.72 0.71 -15.82
N ARG A 39 5.45 -0.33 -16.62
CA ARG A 39 4.70 -1.52 -16.14
C ARG A 39 5.37 -2.20 -14.95
N ARG A 40 6.71 -2.34 -14.98
CA ARG A 40 7.48 -3.02 -13.92
C ARG A 40 7.54 -2.19 -12.65
N SER A 41 7.78 -0.88 -12.76
CA SER A 41 7.84 0.03 -11.61
C SER A 41 6.46 0.24 -10.98
N ALA A 42 5.39 0.26 -11.78
CA ALA A 42 4.02 0.39 -11.29
C ALA A 42 3.57 -0.84 -10.48
N ARG A 43 3.70 -2.07 -11.01
CA ARG A 43 3.28 -3.27 -10.29
C ARG A 43 3.99 -3.45 -8.95
N GLY A 44 5.30 -3.16 -8.91
CA GLY A 44 6.06 -3.22 -7.67
C GLY A 44 5.65 -2.13 -6.68
N ALA A 45 5.34 -0.91 -7.17
CA ALA A 45 4.83 0.15 -6.31
C ALA A 45 3.45 -0.18 -5.72
N PHE A 46 2.58 -0.84 -6.48
CA PHE A 46 1.31 -1.36 -5.98
C PHE A 46 1.51 -2.41 -4.88
N ALA A 47 2.44 -3.35 -5.07
CA ALA A 47 2.77 -4.34 -4.04
C ALA A 47 3.27 -3.69 -2.75
N VAL A 48 4.29 -2.83 -2.84
CA VAL A 48 4.92 -2.19 -1.67
C VAL A 48 3.96 -1.25 -0.96
N GLY A 49 3.29 -0.37 -1.71
CA GLY A 49 2.39 0.63 -1.15
C GLY A 49 1.17 0.02 -0.47
N LEU A 50 0.53 -0.98 -1.09
CA LEU A 50 -0.62 -1.66 -0.49
C LEU A 50 -0.23 -2.56 0.68
N PHE A 51 0.94 -3.19 0.65
CA PHE A 51 1.42 -3.95 1.80
C PHE A 51 1.49 -3.04 3.04
N TRP A 52 2.21 -1.92 2.93
CA TRP A 52 2.37 -0.99 4.04
C TRP A 52 1.09 -0.24 4.42
N ALA A 53 0.13 -0.06 3.50
CA ALA A 53 -1.16 0.53 3.81
C ALA A 53 -1.97 -0.29 4.85
N PHE A 54 -1.81 -1.61 4.86
CA PHE A 54 -2.60 -2.50 5.74
C PHE A 54 -1.84 -2.89 7.02
N ILE A 55 -0.55 -2.55 7.12
CA ILE A 55 0.27 -2.77 8.30
C ILE A 55 0.17 -1.53 9.22
N PRO A 56 -0.36 -1.66 10.45
CA PRO A 56 -0.66 -0.55 11.35
C PRO A 56 0.61 -0.13 12.10
N VAL A 57 1.49 0.57 11.40
CA VAL A 57 2.75 1.07 11.95
C VAL A 57 2.82 2.59 11.82
N PRO A 58 3.42 3.28 12.82
CA PRO A 58 3.74 4.68 12.66
C PRO A 58 4.74 4.84 11.49
N PHE A 59 4.68 5.98 10.81
CA PHE A 59 5.59 6.29 9.70
C PHE A 59 5.55 5.30 8.52
N GLN A 60 4.41 4.64 8.26
CA GLN A 60 4.19 3.75 7.11
C GLN A 60 4.65 4.30 5.74
N MET A 61 4.58 5.62 5.53
CA MET A 61 5.10 6.27 4.32
C MET A 61 6.62 6.12 4.17
N LEU A 62 7.36 6.26 5.27
CA LEU A 62 8.82 6.13 5.28
C LEU A 62 9.21 4.67 5.02
N LEU A 63 8.50 3.71 5.61
CA LEU A 63 8.74 2.29 5.37
C LEU A 63 8.42 1.89 3.93
N SER A 64 7.31 2.38 3.38
CA SER A 64 6.99 2.20 1.96
C SER A 64 8.08 2.79 1.05
N ALA A 65 8.56 4.01 1.34
CA ALA A 65 9.66 4.62 0.60
C ALA A 65 10.98 3.83 0.73
N ALA A 66 11.34 3.42 1.94
CA ALA A 66 12.56 2.68 2.23
C ALA A 66 12.60 1.32 1.52
N ILE A 67 11.45 0.69 1.32
CA ILE A 67 11.34 -0.54 0.52
C ILE A 67 11.27 -0.21 -0.99
N ALA A 68 10.56 0.85 -1.39
CA ALA A 68 10.42 1.19 -2.81
C ALA A 68 11.76 1.48 -3.52
N ILE A 69 12.70 2.10 -2.81
CA ILE A 69 14.00 2.52 -3.33
C ILE A 69 14.90 1.33 -3.75
N PRO A 70 15.24 0.37 -2.86
CA PRO A 70 16.08 -0.78 -3.24
C PRO A 70 15.41 -1.67 -4.28
N PHE A 71 14.07 -1.78 -4.28
CA PHE A 71 13.33 -2.50 -5.32
C PHE A 71 13.21 -1.74 -6.64
N ARG A 72 13.65 -0.47 -6.70
CA ARG A 72 13.61 0.40 -7.88
C ARG A 72 12.20 0.50 -8.47
N VAL A 73 11.20 0.59 -7.59
CA VAL A 73 9.78 0.71 -7.97
C VAL A 73 9.33 2.16 -7.83
N ASN A 74 8.21 2.53 -8.45
CA ASN A 74 7.81 3.93 -8.50
C ASN A 74 7.55 4.50 -7.08
N LEU A 75 8.43 5.40 -6.63
CA LEU A 75 8.46 5.90 -5.26
C LEU A 75 7.23 6.75 -4.92
N PRO A 76 6.86 7.77 -5.74
CA PRO A 76 5.65 8.56 -5.50
C PRO A 76 4.39 7.71 -5.42
N LEU A 77 4.27 6.71 -6.31
CA LEU A 77 3.13 5.80 -6.31
C LEU A 77 3.07 4.93 -5.06
N SER A 78 4.21 4.38 -4.64
CA SER A 78 4.28 3.53 -3.44
C SER A 78 3.85 4.29 -2.19
N VAL A 79 4.29 5.55 -2.05
CA VAL A 79 3.90 6.42 -0.93
C VAL A 79 2.44 6.86 -1.04
N ALA A 80 1.95 7.18 -2.24
CA ALA A 80 0.56 7.58 -2.44
C ALA A 80 -0.44 6.48 -2.08
N LEU A 81 -0.12 5.21 -2.38
CA LEU A 81 -1.01 4.08 -2.08
C LEU A 81 -1.18 3.83 -0.58
N VAL A 82 -0.20 4.22 0.24
CA VAL A 82 -0.31 4.12 1.70
C VAL A 82 -1.44 5.00 2.25
N TRP A 83 -1.80 6.08 1.55
CA TRP A 83 -2.92 6.96 1.93
C TRP A 83 -4.31 6.36 1.73
N ILE A 84 -4.40 5.13 1.22
CA ILE A 84 -5.64 4.35 1.30
C ILE A 84 -6.08 4.19 2.76
N THR A 85 -5.16 4.13 3.71
CA THR A 85 -5.42 4.06 5.15
C THR A 85 -5.22 5.46 5.77
N ASN A 86 -6.21 6.32 5.58
CA ASN A 86 -6.27 7.68 6.12
C ASN A 86 -7.29 7.75 7.29
N PRO A 87 -7.40 8.85 8.07
CA PRO A 87 -8.27 8.89 9.25
C PRO A 87 -9.72 8.46 9.01
N LEU A 88 -10.25 8.67 7.80
CA LEU A 88 -11.62 8.27 7.45
C LEU A 88 -11.74 6.76 7.18
N THR A 89 -10.74 6.16 6.54
CA THR A 89 -10.76 4.75 6.10
C THR A 89 -10.02 3.80 7.05
N MET A 90 -9.19 4.32 7.95
CA MET A 90 -8.36 3.52 8.85
C MET A 90 -9.20 2.65 9.78
N ALA A 91 -10.24 3.22 10.41
CA ALA A 91 -11.11 2.49 11.33
C ALA A 91 -11.77 1.26 10.67
N PRO A 92 -12.48 1.38 9.52
CA PRO A 92 -13.08 0.21 8.88
C PRO A 92 -12.04 -0.80 8.36
N ILE A 93 -10.89 -0.35 7.85
CA ILE A 93 -9.83 -1.27 7.38
C ILE A 93 -9.24 -2.06 8.55
N PHE A 94 -8.90 -1.40 9.66
CA PHE A 94 -8.29 -2.05 10.81
C PHE A 94 -9.26 -2.97 11.54
N TYR A 95 -10.55 -2.61 11.60
CA TYR A 95 -11.58 -3.52 12.07
C TYR A 95 -11.69 -4.77 11.19
N PHE A 96 -11.65 -4.61 9.86
CA PHE A 96 -11.65 -5.74 8.94
C PHE A 96 -10.42 -6.63 9.12
N ASN A 97 -9.22 -6.05 9.28
CA ASN A 97 -8.00 -6.79 9.57
C ASN A 97 -8.16 -7.60 10.86
N TYR A 98 -8.69 -7.00 11.92
CA TYR A 98 -8.97 -7.73 13.16
C TYR A 98 -9.91 -8.93 12.93
N LEU A 99 -11.01 -8.74 12.19
CA LEU A 99 -11.93 -9.85 11.86
C LEU A 99 -11.24 -10.97 11.08
N VAL A 100 -10.39 -10.64 10.11
CA VAL A 100 -9.61 -11.63 9.36
C VAL A 100 -8.68 -12.40 10.28
N GLY A 101 -7.95 -11.71 11.17
CA GLY A 101 -7.04 -12.38 12.10
C GLY A 101 -7.75 -13.23 13.15
N TYR A 102 -8.90 -12.77 13.63
CA TYR A 102 -9.80 -13.54 14.48
C TYR A 102 -10.21 -14.87 13.81
N LEU A 103 -10.60 -14.81 12.52
CA LEU A 103 -10.95 -16.00 11.75
C LEU A 103 -9.76 -16.94 11.53
N VAL A 104 -8.58 -16.39 11.25
CA VAL A 104 -7.35 -17.16 11.00
C VAL A 104 -6.83 -17.84 12.27
N LEU A 105 -6.92 -17.18 13.42
CA LEU A 105 -6.45 -17.73 14.70
C LEU A 105 -7.47 -18.66 15.37
N GLY A 106 -8.71 -18.72 14.88
CA GLY A 106 -9.76 -19.57 15.47
C GLY A 106 -10.12 -19.19 16.91
N GLN A 107 -9.88 -17.94 17.32
CA GLN A 107 -10.22 -17.46 18.66
C GLN A 107 -11.75 -17.36 18.81
N GLN A 108 -12.26 -17.49 20.04
CA GLN A 108 -13.66 -17.19 20.33
C GLN A 108 -13.87 -15.69 20.49
N LYS A 109 -14.99 -15.17 19.99
CA LYS A 109 -15.31 -13.75 19.95
C LYS A 109 -15.34 -13.24 21.39
N GLN A 110 -14.30 -12.54 21.83
CA GLN A 110 -14.34 -11.89 23.14
C GLN A 110 -15.31 -10.72 23.06
N ASP A 111 -16.21 -10.63 24.03
CA ASP A 111 -17.13 -9.50 24.14
C ASP A 111 -16.32 -8.22 24.31
N PHE A 112 -16.23 -7.44 23.25
CA PHE A 112 -15.53 -6.16 23.24
C PHE A 112 -16.34 -5.16 24.06
N THR A 113 -16.05 -5.11 25.35
CA THR A 113 -16.65 -4.13 26.25
C THR A 113 -15.71 -2.94 26.30
N PHE A 114 -16.00 -1.89 25.54
CA PHE A 114 -15.18 -0.68 25.55
C PHE A 114 -15.22 -0.04 26.94
N GLN A 115 -14.05 0.09 27.57
CA GLN A 115 -13.88 0.85 28.80
C GLN A 115 -12.80 1.90 28.56
N ALA A 116 -13.12 3.17 28.80
CA ALA A 116 -12.16 4.26 28.67
C ALA A 116 -11.19 4.29 29.87
N SER A 117 -10.36 3.25 30.01
CA SER A 117 -9.31 3.15 31.03
C SER A 117 -7.97 2.78 30.40
N TRP A 118 -6.88 3.25 31.01
CA TRP A 118 -5.52 2.91 30.57
C TRP A 118 -5.25 1.41 30.67
N GLN A 119 -5.78 0.76 31.71
CA GLN A 119 -5.65 -0.67 31.92
C GLN A 119 -6.35 -1.47 30.81
N TRP A 120 -7.58 -1.09 30.45
CA TRP A 120 -8.33 -1.70 29.35
C TRP A 120 -7.61 -1.55 28.01
N PHE A 121 -6.95 -0.41 27.76
CA PHE A 121 -6.17 -0.19 26.54
C PHE A 121 -4.97 -1.15 26.45
N VAL A 122 -4.24 -1.34 27.56
CA VAL A 122 -3.11 -2.29 27.64
C VAL A 122 -3.60 -3.74 27.51
N ASP A 123 -4.69 -4.10 28.18
CA ASP A 123 -5.26 -5.45 28.13
C ASP A 123 -5.82 -5.77 26.73
N SER A 124 -6.44 -4.77 26.07
CA SER A 124 -6.90 -4.85 24.68
C SER A 124 -5.73 -5.02 23.72
N LEU A 125 -4.59 -4.36 23.93
CA LEU A 125 -3.39 -4.56 23.11
C LEU A 125 -2.84 -5.99 23.22
N SER A 126 -2.95 -6.63 24.38
CA SER A 126 -2.47 -8.01 24.58
C SER A 126 -3.42 -9.10 24.04
N SER A 127 -4.73 -8.85 24.07
CA SER A 127 -5.78 -9.79 23.63
C SER A 127 -6.16 -9.62 22.15
N ILE A 128 -6.32 -8.38 21.69
CA ILE A 128 -6.72 -8.02 20.32
C ILE A 128 -5.48 -7.92 19.42
N GLY A 129 -4.34 -7.51 19.97
CA GLY A 129 -3.10 -7.27 19.23
C GLY A 129 -2.65 -8.43 18.35
N PRO A 130 -2.62 -9.69 18.84
CA PRO A 130 -2.21 -10.83 18.02
C PRO A 130 -3.11 -11.06 16.81
N ALA A 131 -4.44 -11.10 17.02
CA ALA A 131 -5.41 -11.23 15.93
C ALA A 131 -5.29 -10.06 14.96
N PHE A 132 -5.23 -8.84 15.47
CA PHE A 132 -5.07 -7.65 14.64
C PHE A 132 -3.81 -7.69 13.78
N MET A 133 -2.65 -8.05 14.35
CA MET A 133 -1.39 -8.18 13.61
C MET A 133 -1.43 -9.27 12.55
N VAL A 134 -1.93 -10.46 12.90
CA VAL A 134 -2.04 -11.59 11.96
C VAL A 134 -2.97 -11.23 10.81
N GLY A 135 -4.13 -10.66 11.12
CA GLY A 135 -5.08 -10.22 10.12
C GLY A 135 -4.54 -9.10 9.24
N SER A 136 -3.85 -8.12 9.82
CA SER A 136 -3.14 -7.08 9.07
C SER A 136 -2.11 -7.67 8.12
N LEU A 137 -1.32 -8.66 8.55
CA LEU A 137 -0.32 -9.32 7.69
C LEU A 137 -0.98 -10.09 6.53
N VAL A 138 -2.06 -10.81 6.81
CA VAL A 138 -2.83 -11.55 5.80
C VAL A 138 -3.44 -10.59 4.78
N CYS A 139 -4.11 -9.53 5.26
CA CYS A 139 -4.70 -8.52 4.39
C CYS A 139 -3.64 -7.75 3.59
N ALA A 140 -2.51 -7.40 4.19
CA ALA A 140 -1.39 -6.76 3.51
C ALA A 140 -0.81 -7.63 2.39
N ALA A 141 -0.59 -8.93 2.67
CA ALA A 141 -0.11 -9.88 1.67
C ALA A 141 -1.12 -10.05 0.52
N ALA A 142 -2.40 -10.20 0.84
CA ALA A 142 -3.46 -10.32 -0.15
C ALA A 142 -3.59 -9.04 -1.01
N ALA A 143 -3.65 -7.87 -0.39
CA ALA A 143 -3.75 -6.59 -1.08
C ALA A 143 -2.51 -6.33 -1.95
N SER A 144 -1.31 -6.66 -1.47
CA SER A 144 -0.07 -6.58 -2.23
C SER A 144 -0.10 -7.46 -3.48
N ALA A 145 -0.49 -8.72 -3.34
CA ALA A 145 -0.62 -9.65 -4.47
C ALA A 145 -1.68 -9.19 -5.47
N ILE A 146 -2.88 -8.84 -5.00
CA ILE A 146 -3.98 -8.35 -5.84
C ILE A 146 -3.57 -7.07 -6.57
N GLY A 147 -2.94 -6.13 -5.89
CA GLY A 147 -2.45 -4.90 -6.50
C GLY A 147 -1.41 -5.14 -7.57
N TYR A 148 -0.42 -5.99 -7.29
CA TYR A 148 0.65 -6.34 -8.23
C TYR A 148 0.09 -6.96 -9.52
N PHE A 149 -0.72 -8.02 -9.39
CA PHE A 149 -1.28 -8.73 -10.55
C PHE A 149 -2.37 -7.91 -11.23
N GLY A 150 -3.19 -7.19 -10.46
CA GLY A 150 -4.26 -6.34 -10.95
C GLY A 150 -3.74 -5.23 -11.85
N ILE A 151 -2.73 -4.47 -11.41
CA ILE A 151 -2.17 -3.41 -12.27
C ILE A 151 -1.41 -3.99 -13.45
N ASP A 152 -0.72 -5.14 -13.30
CA ASP A 152 -0.04 -5.80 -14.42
C ASP A 152 -1.03 -6.22 -15.52
N TYR A 153 -2.18 -6.78 -15.12
CA TYR A 153 -3.26 -7.17 -16.01
C TYR A 153 -3.90 -5.94 -16.68
N LEU A 154 -4.30 -4.93 -15.90
CA LEU A 154 -4.90 -3.70 -16.43
C LEU A 154 -3.98 -2.99 -17.42
N TRP A 155 -2.66 -3.03 -17.17
CA TRP A 155 -1.67 -2.48 -18.08
C TRP A 155 -1.62 -3.25 -19.39
N ARG A 156 -1.53 -4.58 -19.34
CA ARG A 156 -1.54 -5.46 -20.53
C ARG A 156 -2.82 -5.26 -21.35
N TYR A 157 -3.97 -5.31 -20.68
CA TYR A 157 -5.27 -5.11 -21.32
C TYR A 157 -5.36 -3.76 -22.02
N SER A 158 -4.90 -2.68 -21.37
CA SER A 158 -4.93 -1.35 -21.98
C SER A 158 -4.03 -1.21 -23.21
N VAL A 159 -2.89 -1.90 -23.26
CA VAL A 159 -2.01 -1.91 -24.43
C VAL A 159 -2.67 -2.67 -25.58
N LEU A 160 -3.19 -3.88 -25.32
CA LEU A 160 -3.89 -4.69 -26.32
C LEU A 160 -5.10 -3.97 -26.92
N LYS A 161 -5.91 -3.31 -26.07
CA LYS A 161 -7.07 -2.52 -26.53
C LYS A 161 -6.66 -1.40 -27.48
N GLN A 162 -5.54 -0.72 -27.21
CA GLN A 162 -5.05 0.34 -28.09
C GLN A 162 -4.49 -0.19 -29.41
N TRP A 163 -3.81 -1.34 -29.39
CA TRP A 163 -3.33 -1.97 -30.61
C TRP A 163 -4.49 -2.35 -31.53
N LYS A 164 -5.56 -2.96 -30.99
CA LYS A 164 -6.79 -3.25 -31.75
C LYS A 164 -7.46 -1.97 -32.27
N ALA A 165 -7.55 -0.92 -31.45
CA ALA A 165 -8.14 0.35 -31.86
C ALA A 165 -7.36 1.08 -32.97
N ARG A 166 -6.04 0.84 -33.10
CA ARG A 166 -5.22 1.35 -34.21
C ARG A 166 -5.43 0.55 -35.48
N LYS A 167 -5.56 -0.78 -35.38
CA LYS A 167 -5.81 -1.67 -36.52
C LYS A 167 -7.20 -1.44 -37.16
N ASN A 168 -8.18 -0.94 -36.40
CA ASN A 168 -9.50 -0.58 -36.93
C ASN A 168 -9.56 0.85 -37.50
N ARG A 169 -8.46 1.61 -37.49
CA ARG A 169 -8.38 3.00 -37.98
C ARG A 169 -7.53 3.16 -39.24
N GLY A 170 -6.90 2.09 -39.72
CA GLY A 170 -6.18 2.01 -41.00
C GLY A 170 -6.68 0.81 -41.76
#